data_AF-A0A6B2G4N9-F1
#
_entry.id   AF-A0A6B2G4N9-F1
#
_cell.length_a   1.000
_cell.length_b   1.000
_cell.length_c   1.000
_cell.angle_alpha   90.00
_cell.angle_beta   90.00
_cell.angle_gamma   90.00
#
_symmetry.space_group_name_H-M   'P 1'
#
loop_
_entity.id
_entity.type
_entity.pdbx_description
1 polymer ?
#
loop_
_entity_poly.entity_id
_entity_poly.type
_entity_poly.pdbx_seq_one_letter_code
_entity_poly.pdbx_strand_id
1 'polypeptide(L)'
;IQVPGDLGKNDGLLLWVKKKTEGYKNVNVQNFTTSFRDGLAFSALIHRHRPDLIDFDSLKKESEAENLTSAFDVAEKELGIPRMLEVEDTRTCPDQKSVMTYVSAFYHEFSKNQVAENAARRINRVFDTSTDNANKIQDYERIASDLLEWIQMKTAEFEDLGQDDDTLDVLLSRVSQMNKYRSEEKPPKAKDKAALENLVSTIKTRMHLQNRPEFVPLEGHSIRDIQSSWNGMNNREKILLERLYMKMQQLYFIEHQLKKYYARCDQQNSWMRGRIDP
;
A
#
# COMPACT_ATOMS: atom_id res chain seq x y z
N ILE A 1 19.24 1.47 -63.01
CA ILE A 1 19.31 2.10 -61.67
C ILE A 1 17.95 1.90 -61.03
N GLN A 2 17.83 0.93 -60.13
CA GLN A 2 16.56 0.51 -59.55
C GLN A 2 16.39 1.20 -58.19
N VAL A 3 15.21 1.80 -58.00
CA VAL A 3 14.89 2.77 -56.94
C VAL A 3 14.71 2.05 -55.58
N PRO A 4 15.37 2.47 -54.49
CA PRO A 4 15.17 1.89 -53.15
C PRO A 4 14.06 2.64 -52.41
N GLY A 5 12.84 2.09 -52.42
CA GLY A 5 11.66 2.70 -51.79
C GLY A 5 11.07 1.95 -50.58
N ASP A 6 11.52 0.72 -50.26
CA ASP A 6 10.78 -0.18 -49.35
C ASP A 6 11.53 -0.59 -48.07
N LEU A 7 12.73 -0.06 -47.80
CA LEU A 7 13.58 -0.57 -46.70
C LEU A 7 13.08 -0.22 -45.27
N GLY A 8 12.28 0.83 -45.09
CA GLY A 8 11.94 1.33 -43.74
C GLY A 8 10.97 0.47 -42.91
N LYS A 9 10.06 -0.29 -43.54
CA LYS A 9 9.13 -1.20 -42.83
C LYS A 9 9.70 -2.61 -42.64
N ASN A 10 10.55 -3.02 -43.57
CA ASN A 10 11.13 -4.37 -43.61
C ASN A 10 12.17 -4.55 -42.51
N ASP A 11 12.90 -3.48 -42.16
CA ASP A 11 13.87 -3.48 -41.06
C ASP A 11 13.21 -3.67 -39.69
N GLY A 12 12.00 -3.12 -39.48
CA GLY A 12 11.27 -3.26 -38.22
C GLY A 12 10.79 -4.68 -37.95
N LEU A 13 10.20 -5.33 -38.95
CA LEU A 13 9.74 -6.73 -38.82
C LEU A 13 10.94 -7.68 -38.70
N LEU A 14 12.00 -7.46 -39.48
CA LEU A 14 13.22 -8.28 -39.40
C LEU A 14 13.88 -8.16 -38.03
N LEU A 15 13.95 -6.94 -37.47
CA LEU A 15 14.46 -6.70 -36.13
C LEU A 15 13.60 -7.40 -35.06
N TRP A 16 12.27 -7.37 -35.20
CA TRP A 16 11.38 -8.09 -34.29
C TRP A 16 11.64 -9.59 -34.31
N VAL A 17 11.74 -10.20 -35.50
CA VAL A 17 12.07 -11.63 -35.63
C VAL A 17 13.40 -11.92 -34.97
N LYS A 18 14.46 -11.18 -35.34
CA LYS A 18 15.81 -11.33 -34.77
C LYS A 18 15.80 -11.31 -33.23
N LYS A 19 15.08 -10.36 -32.64
CA LYS A 19 14.96 -10.22 -31.18
C LYS A 19 14.17 -11.37 -30.54
N LYS A 20 13.17 -11.92 -31.24
CA LYS A 20 12.35 -13.03 -30.74
C LYS A 20 13.05 -14.38 -30.89
N THR A 21 13.88 -14.54 -31.90
CA THR A 21 14.68 -15.75 -32.14
C THR A 21 16.07 -15.70 -31.51
N GLU A 22 16.41 -14.64 -30.78
CA GLU A 22 17.70 -14.52 -30.07
C GLU A 22 17.83 -15.60 -28.99
N GLY A 23 18.95 -16.33 -29.01
CA GLY A 23 19.25 -17.40 -28.06
C GLY A 23 18.80 -18.81 -28.50
N TYR A 24 18.12 -18.94 -29.64
CA TYR A 24 17.77 -20.26 -30.20
C TYR A 24 18.93 -20.85 -31.00
N LYS A 25 19.24 -22.13 -30.74
CA LYS A 25 20.31 -22.85 -31.43
C LYS A 25 19.95 -23.00 -32.92
N ASN A 26 20.94 -22.82 -33.78
CA ASN A 26 20.82 -22.97 -35.24
C ASN A 26 19.85 -22.00 -35.94
N VAL A 27 19.33 -20.98 -35.24
CA VAL A 27 18.46 -19.95 -35.83
C VAL A 27 19.22 -18.63 -35.96
N ASN A 28 19.49 -18.21 -37.19
CA ASN A 28 20.07 -16.91 -37.50
C ASN A 28 19.31 -16.25 -38.65
N VAL A 29 18.31 -15.43 -38.31
CA VAL A 29 17.45 -14.78 -39.29
C VAL A 29 18.14 -13.53 -39.84
N GLN A 30 18.44 -13.51 -41.14
CA GLN A 30 19.06 -12.37 -41.82
C GLN A 30 18.19 -11.83 -42.97
N ASN A 31 17.27 -12.63 -43.48
CA ASN A 31 16.35 -12.26 -44.56
C ASN A 31 15.00 -12.97 -44.39
N PHE A 32 14.03 -12.65 -45.24
CA PHE A 32 12.73 -13.34 -45.31
C PHE A 32 12.68 -14.37 -46.44
N THR A 33 13.82 -14.98 -46.80
CA THR A 33 13.87 -16.03 -47.82
C THR A 33 14.58 -17.26 -47.24
N THR A 34 15.89 -17.36 -47.43
CA THR A 34 16.68 -18.53 -47.04
C THR A 34 16.73 -18.76 -45.53
N SER A 35 16.58 -17.73 -44.71
CA SER A 35 16.57 -17.84 -43.24
C SER A 35 15.33 -18.53 -42.66
N PHE A 36 14.26 -18.71 -43.44
CA PHE A 36 13.03 -19.38 -43.00
C PHE A 36 12.84 -20.76 -43.63
N ARG A 37 13.74 -21.15 -44.52
CA ARG A 37 13.68 -22.39 -45.31
C ARG A 37 13.70 -23.66 -44.45
N ASP A 38 14.45 -23.64 -43.35
CA ASP A 38 14.62 -24.78 -42.45
C ASP A 38 13.45 -24.95 -41.45
N GLY A 39 12.48 -24.04 -41.47
CA GLY A 39 11.32 -24.03 -40.58
C GLY A 39 11.61 -23.64 -39.13
N LEU A 40 12.89 -23.66 -38.71
CA LEU A 40 13.30 -23.38 -37.34
C LEU A 40 12.96 -21.95 -36.92
N ALA A 41 13.02 -20.99 -37.83
CA ALA A 41 12.63 -19.61 -37.55
C ALA A 41 11.13 -19.48 -37.18
N PHE A 42 10.24 -20.20 -37.85
CA PHE A 42 8.81 -20.22 -37.52
C PHE A 42 8.57 -20.92 -36.17
N SER A 43 9.19 -22.07 -35.97
CA SER A 43 9.10 -22.82 -34.70
C SER A 43 9.62 -22.00 -33.51
N ALA A 44 10.71 -21.25 -33.69
CA ALA A 44 11.28 -20.38 -32.66
C ALA A 44 10.34 -19.20 -32.31
N LEU A 45 9.69 -18.61 -33.31
CA LEU A 45 8.71 -17.54 -33.10
C LEU A 45 7.50 -18.02 -32.28
N ILE A 46 7.00 -19.22 -32.58
CA ILE A 46 5.91 -19.85 -31.84
C ILE A 46 6.36 -20.18 -30.42
N HIS A 47 7.45 -20.93 -30.25
CA HIS A 47 7.97 -21.34 -28.93
C HIS A 47 8.27 -20.14 -28.01
N ARG A 48 8.73 -19.00 -28.57
CA ARG A 48 9.01 -17.80 -27.77
C ARG A 48 7.76 -17.19 -27.13
N HIS A 49 6.59 -17.35 -27.75
CA HIS A 49 5.33 -16.82 -27.22
C HIS A 49 4.50 -17.89 -26.50
N ARG A 50 4.59 -19.14 -26.96
CA ARG A 50 3.88 -20.31 -26.44
C ARG A 50 4.83 -21.51 -26.42
N PRO A 51 5.70 -21.62 -25.40
CA PRO A 51 6.68 -22.70 -25.32
C PRO A 51 6.02 -24.08 -25.13
N ASP A 52 4.77 -24.09 -24.68
CA ASP A 52 3.94 -25.27 -24.50
C ASP A 52 3.55 -25.98 -25.80
N LEU A 53 3.63 -25.30 -26.96
CA LEU A 53 3.11 -25.83 -28.23
C LEU A 53 4.17 -26.53 -29.10
N ILE A 54 5.47 -26.29 -28.87
CA ILE A 54 6.55 -26.83 -29.70
C ILE A 54 7.71 -27.23 -28.81
N ASP A 55 8.16 -28.49 -28.86
CA ASP A 55 9.42 -28.89 -28.26
C ASP A 55 10.59 -28.50 -29.18
N PHE A 56 11.14 -27.31 -28.99
CA PHE A 56 12.18 -26.77 -29.86
C PHE A 56 13.50 -27.56 -29.79
N ASP A 57 13.84 -28.13 -28.63
CA ASP A 57 15.11 -28.86 -28.45
C ASP A 57 15.14 -30.19 -29.22
N SER A 58 13.98 -30.73 -29.58
CA SER A 58 13.83 -31.92 -30.42
C SER A 58 14.03 -31.64 -31.92
N LEU A 59 13.93 -30.38 -32.36
CA LEU A 59 13.95 -30.00 -33.77
C LEU A 59 15.36 -30.04 -34.35
N LYS A 60 15.46 -30.57 -35.58
CA LYS A 60 16.71 -30.69 -36.33
C LYS A 60 16.65 -29.87 -37.61
N LYS A 61 17.78 -29.30 -38.02
CA LYS A 61 17.85 -28.45 -39.22
C LYS A 61 17.61 -29.24 -40.50
N GLU A 62 17.95 -30.53 -40.50
CA GLU A 62 17.83 -31.43 -41.65
C GLU A 62 16.36 -31.81 -41.96
N SER A 63 15.46 -31.72 -40.96
CA SER A 63 14.04 -32.04 -41.08
C SER A 63 13.20 -30.84 -41.56
N GLU A 64 13.62 -30.19 -42.65
CA GLU A 64 13.01 -28.94 -43.14
C GLU A 64 11.48 -29.06 -43.34
N ALA A 65 11.04 -30.12 -44.01
CA ALA A 65 9.62 -30.33 -44.33
C ALA A 65 8.75 -30.61 -43.10
N GLU A 66 9.27 -31.38 -42.14
CA GLU A 66 8.57 -31.72 -40.89
C GLU A 66 8.47 -30.49 -39.99
N ASN A 67 9.56 -29.71 -39.86
CA ASN A 67 9.57 -28.47 -39.08
C ASN A 67 8.56 -27.45 -39.62
N LEU A 68 8.54 -27.24 -40.94
CA LEU A 68 7.60 -26.32 -41.59
C LEU A 68 6.16 -26.79 -41.44
N THR A 69 5.89 -28.09 -41.66
CA THR A 69 4.54 -28.65 -41.52
C THR A 69 4.03 -28.50 -40.09
N SER A 70 4.86 -28.88 -39.09
CA SER A 70 4.52 -28.76 -37.69
C SER A 70 4.26 -27.31 -37.28
N ALA A 71 5.14 -26.37 -37.66
CA ALA A 71 4.98 -24.96 -37.35
C ALA A 71 3.70 -24.37 -37.97
N PHE A 72 3.37 -24.74 -39.21
CA PHE A 72 2.17 -24.23 -39.89
C PHE A 72 0.89 -24.84 -39.30
N ASP A 73 0.89 -26.14 -39.00
CA ASP A 73 -0.25 -26.82 -38.39
C ASP A 73 -0.55 -26.28 -36.98
N VAL A 74 0.49 -26.05 -36.17
CA VAL A 74 0.35 -25.42 -34.84
C VAL A 74 -0.17 -23.98 -34.99
N ALA A 75 0.35 -23.22 -35.95
CA ALA A 75 -0.10 -21.85 -36.18
C ALA A 75 -1.58 -21.78 -36.58
N GLU A 76 -2.06 -22.70 -37.41
CA GLU A 76 -3.46 -22.74 -37.83
C GLU A 76 -4.39 -23.24 -36.72
N LYS A 77 -4.06 -24.35 -36.06
CA LYS A 77 -4.94 -25.00 -35.07
C LYS A 77 -4.99 -24.28 -33.74
N GLU A 78 -3.82 -23.87 -33.22
CA GLU A 78 -3.69 -23.35 -31.85
C GLU A 78 -3.62 -21.83 -31.80
N LEU A 79 -3.11 -21.19 -32.85
CA LEU A 79 -2.97 -19.72 -32.92
C LEU A 79 -3.98 -19.05 -33.85
N GLY A 80 -4.75 -19.82 -34.63
CA GLY A 80 -5.74 -19.30 -35.57
C GLY A 80 -5.16 -18.48 -36.72
N ILE A 81 -3.86 -18.62 -37.00
CA ILE A 81 -3.17 -17.95 -38.11
C ILE A 81 -3.38 -18.80 -39.37
N PRO A 82 -4.11 -18.31 -40.39
CA PRO A 82 -4.39 -19.10 -41.58
C PRO A 82 -3.10 -19.52 -42.29
N ARG A 83 -3.02 -20.75 -42.78
CA ARG A 83 -1.87 -21.23 -43.53
C ARG A 83 -1.76 -20.48 -44.86
N MET A 84 -0.77 -19.59 -44.98
CA MET A 84 -0.55 -18.78 -46.19
C MET A 84 0.56 -19.32 -47.09
N LEU A 85 1.36 -20.27 -46.60
CA LEU A 85 2.51 -20.82 -47.30
C LEU A 85 2.40 -22.34 -47.41
N GLU A 86 2.84 -22.86 -48.55
CA GLU A 86 3.03 -24.29 -48.76
C GLU A 86 4.43 -24.72 -48.33
N VAL A 87 4.55 -25.94 -47.82
CA VAL A 87 5.81 -26.47 -47.27
C VAL A 87 6.86 -26.63 -48.36
N GLU A 88 6.48 -27.17 -49.53
CA GLU A 88 7.41 -27.38 -50.63
C GLU A 88 7.91 -26.07 -51.24
N ASP A 89 7.03 -25.07 -51.40
CA ASP A 89 7.42 -23.75 -51.91
C ASP A 89 8.36 -23.02 -50.96
N THR A 90 8.07 -23.08 -49.65
CA THR A 90 8.91 -22.45 -48.61
C THR A 90 10.29 -23.12 -48.51
N ARG A 91 10.36 -24.43 -48.77
CA ARG A 91 11.60 -25.21 -48.73
C ARG A 91 12.45 -25.02 -49.98
N THR A 92 11.83 -25.00 -51.15
CA THR A 92 12.57 -25.00 -52.44
C THR A 92 12.88 -23.61 -52.94
N CYS A 93 11.93 -22.66 -52.87
CA CYS A 93 12.08 -21.31 -53.36
C CYS A 93 11.24 -20.31 -52.55
N PRO A 94 11.64 -20.00 -51.30
CA PRO A 94 10.87 -19.10 -50.45
C PRO A 94 10.81 -17.69 -51.05
N ASP A 95 9.61 -17.25 -51.44
CA ASP A 95 9.35 -15.89 -51.90
C ASP A 95 9.35 -14.90 -50.73
N GLN A 96 10.12 -13.83 -50.86
CA GLN A 96 10.34 -12.86 -49.80
C GLN A 96 9.03 -12.21 -49.35
N LYS A 97 8.17 -11.80 -50.29
CA LYS A 97 6.94 -11.07 -49.97
C LYS A 97 5.92 -11.97 -49.29
N SER A 98 5.84 -13.22 -49.74
CA SER A 98 4.95 -14.24 -49.18
C SER A 98 5.37 -14.58 -47.74
N VAL A 99 6.66 -14.83 -47.50
CA VAL A 99 7.19 -15.07 -46.15
C VAL A 99 7.01 -13.85 -45.24
N MET A 100 7.28 -12.64 -45.74
CA MET A 100 7.04 -11.40 -44.99
C MET A 100 5.57 -11.23 -44.59
N THR A 101 4.64 -11.52 -45.50
CA THR A 101 3.21 -11.42 -45.24
C THR A 101 2.81 -12.40 -44.14
N TYR A 102 3.30 -13.63 -44.21
CA TYR A 102 3.00 -14.64 -43.21
C TYR A 102 3.61 -14.31 -41.84
N VAL A 103 4.87 -13.88 -41.79
CA VAL A 103 5.50 -13.41 -40.55
C VAL A 103 4.81 -12.17 -39.98
N SER A 104 4.26 -11.30 -40.84
CA SER A 104 3.43 -10.18 -40.40
C SER A 104 2.15 -10.65 -39.71
N ALA A 105 1.52 -11.72 -40.19
CA ALA A 105 0.36 -12.33 -39.53
C ALA A 105 0.72 -12.84 -38.12
N PHE A 106 1.86 -13.52 -37.96
CA PHE A 106 2.40 -13.89 -36.63
C PHE A 106 2.63 -12.66 -35.74
N TYR A 107 3.24 -11.61 -36.28
CA TYR A 107 3.48 -10.37 -35.53
C TYR A 107 2.18 -9.77 -35.02
N HIS A 108 1.15 -9.67 -35.87
CA HIS A 108 -0.13 -9.11 -35.49
C HIS A 108 -0.81 -9.91 -34.38
N GLU A 109 -0.81 -11.24 -34.48
CA GLU A 109 -1.48 -12.08 -33.50
C GLU A 109 -0.77 -12.07 -32.14
N PHE A 110 0.55 -12.20 -32.14
CA PHE A 110 1.31 -12.11 -30.89
C PHE A 110 1.33 -10.70 -30.29
N SER A 111 1.29 -9.65 -31.11
CA SER A 111 1.20 -8.27 -30.64
C SER A 111 -0.16 -7.98 -30.00
N LYS A 112 -1.28 -8.45 -30.57
CA LYS A 112 -2.61 -8.35 -29.94
C LYS A 112 -2.64 -9.01 -28.56
N ASN A 113 -2.13 -10.24 -28.46
CA ASN A 113 -2.08 -10.97 -27.20
C ASN A 113 -1.20 -10.25 -26.15
N GLN A 114 -0.06 -9.70 -26.57
CA GLN A 114 0.79 -8.91 -25.68
C GLN A 114 0.15 -7.60 -25.24
N VAL A 115 -0.60 -6.92 -26.11
CA VAL A 115 -1.35 -5.70 -25.79
C VAL A 115 -2.45 -6.02 -24.77
N ALA A 116 -3.19 -7.12 -24.96
CA ALA A 116 -4.21 -7.59 -24.03
C ALA A 116 -3.62 -7.93 -22.66
N GLU A 117 -2.49 -8.66 -22.62
CA GLU A 117 -1.80 -9.00 -21.38
C GLU A 117 -1.27 -7.75 -20.65
N ASN A 118 -0.69 -6.80 -21.40
CA ASN A 118 -0.22 -5.55 -20.82
C ASN A 118 -1.37 -4.67 -20.32
N ALA A 119 -2.52 -4.68 -21.00
CA ALA A 119 -3.74 -4.02 -20.52
C ALA A 119 -4.23 -4.65 -19.21
N ALA A 120 -4.30 -5.98 -19.14
CA ALA A 120 -4.66 -6.70 -17.91
C ALA A 120 -3.71 -6.38 -16.76
N ARG A 121 -2.39 -6.37 -17.00
CA ARG A 121 -1.38 -5.97 -15.99
C ARG A 121 -1.53 -4.53 -15.53
N ARG A 122 -1.96 -3.61 -16.40
CA ARG A 122 -2.26 -2.22 -16.02
C ARG A 122 -3.50 -2.15 -15.13
N ILE A 123 -4.56 -2.89 -15.47
CA ILE A 123 -5.79 -2.96 -14.68
C ILE A 123 -5.50 -3.52 -13.29
N ASN A 124 -4.75 -4.63 -13.19
CA ASN A 124 -4.38 -5.22 -11.89
C ASN A 124 -3.62 -4.22 -11.02
N ARG A 125 -2.63 -3.49 -11.57
CA ARG A 125 -1.91 -2.45 -10.82
C ARG A 125 -2.84 -1.34 -10.30
N VAL A 126 -3.81 -0.92 -11.11
CA VAL A 126 -4.81 0.09 -10.68
C VAL A 126 -5.70 -0.48 -9.57
N PHE A 127 -6.09 -1.75 -9.67
CA PHE A 127 -6.89 -2.43 -8.65
C PHE A 127 -6.13 -2.61 -7.33
N ASP A 128 -4.87 -3.04 -7.38
CA ASP A 128 -3.99 -3.18 -6.21
C ASP A 128 -3.83 -1.83 -5.50
N THR A 129 -3.59 -0.78 -6.29
CA THR A 129 -3.49 0.58 -5.76
C THR A 129 -4.81 1.06 -5.14
N SER A 130 -5.94 0.73 -5.77
CA SER A 130 -7.27 1.06 -5.26
C SER A 130 -7.58 0.33 -3.94
N THR A 131 -7.17 -0.93 -3.84
CA THR A 131 -7.33 -1.76 -2.63
C THR A 131 -6.46 -1.24 -1.50
N ASP A 132 -5.20 -0.90 -1.78
CA ASP A 132 -4.29 -0.31 -0.80
C ASP A 132 -4.78 1.06 -0.28
N ASN A 133 -5.40 1.86 -1.15
CA ASN A 133 -6.04 3.10 -0.74
C ASN A 133 -7.27 2.86 0.16
N ALA A 134 -8.11 1.89 -0.17
CA ALA A 134 -9.27 1.53 0.64
C ALA A 134 -8.85 1.05 2.05
N ASN A 135 -7.79 0.23 2.13
CA ASN A 135 -7.23 -0.22 3.41
C ASN A 135 -6.74 0.96 4.26
N LYS A 136 -6.05 1.94 3.65
CA LYS A 136 -5.61 3.15 4.38
C LYS A 136 -6.76 3.99 4.90
N ILE A 137 -7.83 4.11 4.12
CA ILE A 137 -9.05 4.80 4.54
C ILE A 137 -9.69 4.05 5.72
N GLN A 138 -9.79 2.73 5.65
CA GLN A 138 -10.32 1.91 6.74
C GLN A 138 -9.48 2.02 8.02
N ASP A 139 -8.15 1.99 7.90
CA ASP A 139 -7.24 2.18 9.04
C ASP A 139 -7.40 3.58 9.66
N TYR A 140 -7.55 4.61 8.84
CA TYR A 140 -7.84 5.96 9.31
C TYR A 140 -9.15 6.00 10.13
N GLU A 141 -10.23 5.45 9.58
CA GLU A 141 -11.54 5.46 10.27
C GLU A 141 -11.52 4.66 11.58
N ARG A 142 -10.81 3.53 11.61
CA ARG A 142 -10.62 2.71 12.82
C ARG A 142 -9.88 3.49 13.90
N ILE A 143 -8.71 4.04 13.58
CA ILE A 143 -7.88 4.77 14.54
C ILE A 143 -8.60 6.05 15.00
N ALA A 144 -9.34 6.73 14.11
CA ALA A 144 -10.11 7.92 14.44
C ALA A 144 -11.24 7.60 15.42
N SER A 145 -11.99 6.52 15.17
CA SER A 145 -13.08 6.06 16.04
C SER A 145 -12.55 5.69 17.43
N ASP A 146 -11.52 4.84 17.50
CA ASP A 146 -10.90 4.41 18.76
C ASP A 146 -10.37 5.60 19.57
N LEU A 147 -9.78 6.59 18.90
CA LEU A 147 -9.26 7.79 19.55
C LEU A 147 -10.38 8.68 20.08
N LEU A 148 -11.44 8.90 19.29
CA LEU A 148 -12.57 9.73 19.71
C LEU A 148 -13.35 9.11 20.86
N GLU A 149 -13.59 7.80 20.84
CA GLU A 149 -14.21 7.07 21.95
C GLU A 149 -13.39 7.21 23.22
N TRP A 150 -12.06 7.03 23.12
CA TRP A 150 -11.17 7.21 24.25
C TRP A 150 -11.17 8.65 24.79
N ILE A 151 -11.16 9.67 23.90
CA ILE A 151 -11.24 11.09 24.29
C ILE A 151 -12.56 11.37 25.02
N GLN A 152 -13.68 10.86 24.51
CA GLN A 152 -14.99 11.05 25.13
C GLN A 152 -15.07 10.38 26.51
N MET A 153 -14.61 9.13 26.61
CA MET A 153 -14.55 8.40 27.87
C MET A 153 -13.71 9.15 28.92
N LYS A 154 -12.49 9.58 28.56
CA LYS A 154 -11.61 10.34 29.48
C LYS A 154 -12.15 11.72 29.82
N THR A 155 -12.82 12.36 28.87
CA THR A 155 -13.51 13.63 29.10
C THR A 155 -14.61 13.48 30.16
N ALA A 156 -15.42 12.42 30.07
CA ALA A 156 -16.47 12.11 31.05
C ALA A 156 -15.87 11.73 32.41
N GLU A 157 -14.79 10.94 32.42
CA GLU A 157 -14.04 10.62 33.64
C GLU A 157 -13.61 11.92 34.33
N PHE A 158 -12.95 12.86 33.64
CA PHE A 158 -12.53 14.14 34.22
C PHE A 158 -13.67 15.04 34.71
N GLU A 159 -14.89 14.86 34.20
CA GLU A 159 -16.07 15.61 34.62
C GLU A 159 -16.70 15.04 35.90
N ASP A 160 -16.81 13.71 36.00
CA ASP A 160 -17.28 13.00 37.20
C ASP A 160 -16.34 13.18 38.40
N LEU A 161 -15.03 13.16 38.12
CA LEU A 161 -13.95 13.40 39.10
C LEU A 161 -14.00 14.80 39.75
N GLY A 162 -14.88 15.68 39.27
CA GLY A 162 -15.01 17.05 39.73
C GLY A 162 -15.94 17.27 40.93
N GLN A 163 -16.76 16.29 41.34
CA GLN A 163 -17.87 16.58 42.27
C GLN A 163 -17.49 16.54 43.76
N ASP A 164 -16.82 15.51 44.31
CA ASP A 164 -16.65 15.38 45.78
C ASP A 164 -15.34 14.70 46.23
N ASP A 165 -14.23 15.45 46.29
CA ASP A 165 -12.98 14.96 46.90
C ASP A 165 -12.76 15.65 48.27
N ASP A 166 -13.14 14.99 49.37
CA ASP A 166 -13.08 15.57 50.73
C ASP A 166 -11.92 15.05 51.61
N THR A 167 -11.25 13.95 51.24
CA THR A 167 -10.20 13.31 52.07
C THR A 167 -8.83 13.32 51.39
N LEU A 168 -7.77 13.58 52.17
CA LEU A 168 -6.37 13.65 51.70
C LEU A 168 -5.91 12.37 50.99
N ASP A 169 -6.33 11.20 51.47
CA ASP A 169 -5.98 9.89 50.88
C ASP A 169 -6.57 9.72 49.47
N VAL A 170 -7.81 10.16 49.28
CA VAL A 170 -8.51 10.16 47.97
C VAL A 170 -7.78 11.07 46.99
N LEU A 171 -7.31 12.24 47.44
CA LEU A 171 -6.54 13.17 46.60
C LEU A 171 -5.15 12.62 46.23
N LEU A 172 -4.45 11.94 47.14
CA LEU A 172 -3.15 11.32 46.84
C LEU A 172 -3.30 10.15 45.85
N SER A 173 -4.33 9.32 46.04
CA SER A 173 -4.69 8.27 45.07
C SER A 173 -5.02 8.86 43.69
N ARG A 174 -5.74 9.98 43.65
CA ARG A 174 -6.06 10.72 42.41
C ARG A 174 -4.81 11.26 41.71
N VAL A 175 -3.87 11.85 42.45
CA VAL A 175 -2.60 12.33 41.88
C VAL A 175 -1.79 11.17 41.29
N SER A 176 -1.80 10.00 41.95
CA SER A 176 -1.17 8.78 41.42
C SER A 176 -1.82 8.33 40.10
N GLN A 177 -3.15 8.29 40.04
CA GLN A 177 -3.91 7.96 38.82
C GLN A 177 -3.61 8.93 37.68
N MET A 178 -3.55 10.24 37.96
CA MET A 178 -3.21 11.26 36.97
C MET A 178 -1.76 11.14 36.47
N ASN A 179 -0.82 10.78 37.34
CA ASN A 179 0.55 10.52 36.93
C ASN A 179 0.65 9.30 36.01
N LYS A 180 -0.03 8.20 36.34
CA LYS A 180 -0.09 7.00 35.51
C LYS A 180 -0.70 7.30 34.13
N TYR A 181 -1.81 8.03 34.10
CA TYR A 181 -2.43 8.48 32.85
C TYR A 181 -1.46 9.30 31.99
N ARG A 182 -0.71 10.24 32.59
CA ARG A 182 0.25 11.08 31.87
C ARG A 182 1.49 10.32 31.38
N SER A 183 1.95 9.30 32.10
CA SER A 183 3.14 8.54 31.75
C SER A 183 2.88 7.34 30.82
N GLU A 184 1.72 6.70 30.93
CA GLU A 184 1.43 5.43 30.27
C GLU A 184 0.33 5.54 29.21
N GLU A 185 -0.80 6.19 29.52
CA GLU A 185 -2.00 6.16 28.67
C GLU A 185 -2.02 7.26 27.60
N LYS A 186 -1.59 8.48 27.94
CA LYS A 186 -1.61 9.65 27.04
C LYS A 186 -0.56 9.60 25.91
N PRO A 187 0.70 9.17 26.14
CA PRO A 187 1.71 9.12 25.09
C PRO A 187 1.34 8.25 23.86
N PRO A 188 0.79 7.02 23.99
CA PRO A 188 0.40 6.23 22.82
C PRO A 188 -0.75 6.90 22.05
N LYS A 189 -1.73 7.49 22.74
CA LYS A 189 -2.85 8.19 22.07
C LYS A 189 -2.42 9.46 21.34
N ALA A 190 -1.38 10.14 21.84
CA ALA A 190 -0.75 11.24 21.12
C ALA A 190 -0.03 10.77 19.84
N LYS A 191 0.58 9.56 19.86
CA LYS A 191 1.14 8.94 18.65
C LYS A 191 0.05 8.56 17.66
N ASP A 192 -1.08 8.00 18.13
CA ASP A 192 -2.24 7.68 17.29
C ASP A 192 -2.77 8.94 16.57
N LYS A 193 -2.89 10.07 17.29
CA LYS A 193 -3.26 11.36 16.71
C LYS A 193 -2.28 11.81 15.61
N ALA A 194 -0.97 11.73 15.85
CA ALA A 194 0.03 12.08 14.84
C ALA A 194 -0.01 11.12 13.63
N ALA A 195 -0.29 9.84 13.86
CA ALA A 195 -0.47 8.85 12.81
C ALA A 195 -1.69 9.17 11.93
N LEU A 196 -2.80 9.61 12.52
CA LEU A 196 -3.99 10.05 11.77
C LEU A 196 -3.70 11.24 10.85
N GLU A 197 -2.97 12.25 11.35
CA GLU A 197 -2.57 13.42 10.54
C GLU A 197 -1.71 13.00 9.33
N ASN A 198 -0.76 12.08 9.56
CA ASN A 198 0.08 11.52 8.49
C ASN A 198 -0.73 10.68 7.49
N LEU A 199 -1.68 9.87 7.97
CA LEU A 199 -2.53 9.02 7.13
C LEU A 199 -3.41 9.86 6.21
N VAL A 200 -4.07 10.90 6.70
CA VAL A 200 -4.89 11.79 5.86
C VAL A 200 -4.04 12.52 4.84
N SER A 201 -2.87 13.05 5.23
CA SER A 201 -1.97 13.71 4.29
C SER A 201 -1.54 12.75 3.16
N THR A 202 -1.23 11.50 3.53
CA THR A 202 -0.87 10.44 2.59
C THR A 202 -2.04 10.09 1.66
N ILE A 203 -3.25 9.91 2.20
CA ILE A 203 -4.46 9.59 1.43
C ILE A 203 -4.79 10.73 0.48
N LYS A 204 -4.83 11.99 0.95
CA LYS A 204 -5.11 13.17 0.12
C LYS A 204 -4.11 13.30 -1.04
N THR A 205 -2.81 13.18 -0.75
CA THR A 205 -1.76 13.25 -1.77
C THR A 205 -1.95 12.16 -2.83
N ARG A 206 -2.24 10.93 -2.41
CA ARG A 206 -2.45 9.80 -3.33
C ARG A 206 -3.72 9.95 -4.16
N MET A 207 -4.83 10.40 -3.57
CA MET A 207 -6.07 10.66 -4.31
C MET A 207 -5.87 11.73 -5.38
N HIS A 208 -5.15 12.81 -5.03
CA HIS A 208 -4.82 13.88 -5.96
C HIS A 208 -3.95 13.40 -7.12
N LEU A 209 -2.85 12.69 -6.83
CA LEU A 209 -1.96 12.12 -7.85
C LEU A 209 -2.65 11.13 -8.80
N GLN A 210 -3.72 10.47 -8.34
CA GLN A 210 -4.50 9.53 -9.13
C GLN A 210 -5.69 10.18 -9.84
N ASN A 211 -5.88 11.50 -9.72
CA ASN A 211 -7.07 12.22 -10.20
C ASN A 211 -8.38 11.59 -9.71
N ARG A 212 -8.38 11.07 -8.48
CA ARG A 212 -9.57 10.50 -7.83
C ARG A 212 -10.25 11.56 -6.96
N PRO A 213 -11.54 11.37 -6.62
CA PRO A 213 -12.26 12.26 -5.72
C PRO A 213 -11.51 12.47 -4.40
N GLU A 214 -11.57 13.68 -3.85
CA GLU A 214 -10.92 13.99 -2.58
C GLU A 214 -11.50 13.11 -1.46
N PHE A 215 -10.62 12.57 -0.62
CA PHE A 215 -11.03 11.82 0.55
C PHE A 215 -11.68 12.77 1.57
N VAL A 216 -12.96 12.52 1.85
CA VAL A 216 -13.72 13.18 2.91
C VAL A 216 -13.98 12.15 4.00
N PRO A 217 -13.41 12.33 5.22
CA PRO A 217 -13.73 11.50 6.38
C PRO A 217 -15.23 11.46 6.69
N LEU A 218 -15.68 10.45 7.44
CA LEU A 218 -17.02 10.43 8.03
C LEU A 218 -17.29 11.69 8.88
N GLU A 219 -18.56 12.09 9.00
CA GLU A 219 -18.95 13.28 9.78
C GLU A 219 -18.42 13.19 11.22
N GLY A 220 -17.72 14.23 11.68
CA GLY A 220 -17.10 14.26 13.01
C GLY A 220 -15.74 13.55 13.13
N HIS A 221 -15.29 12.82 12.10
CA HIS A 221 -13.96 12.21 12.02
C HIS A 221 -12.96 13.10 11.29
N SER A 222 -13.26 14.39 11.11
CA SER A 222 -12.29 15.30 10.51
C SER A 222 -11.12 15.54 11.47
N ILE A 223 -9.91 15.77 10.93
CA ILE A 223 -8.74 16.13 11.75
C ILE A 223 -9.06 17.31 12.67
N ARG A 224 -9.85 18.28 12.18
CA ARG A 224 -10.24 19.46 12.95
C ARG A 224 -11.12 19.10 14.15
N ASP A 225 -12.05 18.17 13.99
CA ASP A 225 -12.95 17.73 15.06
C ASP A 225 -12.20 16.91 16.11
N ILE A 226 -11.28 16.04 15.66
CA ILE A 226 -10.36 15.29 16.53
C ILE A 226 -9.46 16.25 17.31
N GLN A 227 -8.90 17.27 16.65
CA GLN A 227 -8.10 18.30 17.31
C GLN A 227 -8.92 19.11 18.33
N SER A 228 -10.16 19.47 17.98
CA SER A 228 -11.07 20.18 18.88
C SER A 228 -11.38 19.35 20.14
N SER A 229 -11.75 18.08 19.96
CA SER A 229 -12.06 17.15 21.05
C SER A 229 -10.84 16.90 21.94
N TRP A 230 -9.66 16.71 21.34
CA TRP A 230 -8.39 16.56 22.06
C TRP A 230 -8.04 17.81 22.88
N ASN A 231 -8.24 19.00 22.32
CA ASN A 231 -7.99 20.25 23.03
C ASN A 231 -8.99 20.45 24.19
N GLY A 232 -10.26 20.09 23.99
CA GLY A 232 -11.27 20.10 25.05
C GLY A 232 -10.91 19.17 26.21
N MET A 233 -10.43 17.96 25.92
CA MET A 233 -9.94 17.02 26.92
C MET A 233 -8.73 17.57 27.69
N ASN A 234 -7.72 18.12 26.99
CA ASN A 234 -6.56 18.71 27.65
C ASN A 234 -6.94 19.91 28.54
N ASN A 235 -7.93 20.70 28.14
CA ASN A 235 -8.40 21.81 28.95
C ASN A 235 -9.05 21.32 30.25
N ARG A 236 -9.88 20.28 30.17
CA ARG A 236 -10.48 19.64 31.36
C ARG A 236 -9.42 19.00 32.26
N GLU A 237 -8.45 18.31 31.69
CA GLU A 237 -7.28 17.78 32.41
C GLU A 237 -6.54 18.90 33.15
N LYS A 238 -6.29 20.04 32.49
CA LYS A 238 -5.64 21.20 33.11
C LYS A 238 -6.45 21.73 34.29
N ILE A 239 -7.76 21.92 34.12
CA ILE A 239 -8.66 22.41 35.19
C ILE A 239 -8.67 21.44 36.38
N LEU A 240 -8.72 20.13 36.11
CA LEU A 240 -8.66 19.10 37.15
C LEU A 240 -7.33 19.15 37.91
N LEU A 241 -6.20 19.24 37.21
CA LEU A 241 -4.87 19.33 37.84
C LEU A 241 -4.71 20.60 38.69
N GLU A 242 -5.18 21.75 38.20
CA GLU A 242 -5.17 23.02 38.95
C GLU A 242 -6.01 22.90 40.23
N ARG A 243 -7.19 22.30 40.15
CA ARG A 243 -8.05 22.06 41.31
C ARG A 243 -7.41 21.12 42.33
N LEU A 244 -6.85 20.00 41.88
CA LEU A 244 -6.16 19.03 42.74
C LEU A 244 -4.97 19.69 43.46
N TYR A 245 -4.20 20.51 42.74
CA TYR A 245 -3.11 21.27 43.33
C TYR A 245 -3.59 22.25 44.40
N MET A 246 -4.64 23.04 44.12
CA MET A 246 -5.22 23.97 45.09
C MET A 246 -5.74 23.25 46.35
N LYS A 247 -6.49 22.15 46.18
CA LYS A 247 -6.99 21.34 47.31
C LYS A 247 -5.84 20.76 48.14
N MET A 248 -4.81 20.24 47.48
CA MET A 248 -3.64 19.70 48.17
C MET A 248 -2.93 20.78 48.99
N GLN A 249 -2.75 21.99 48.45
CA GLN A 249 -2.19 23.12 49.21
C GLN A 249 -3.05 23.52 50.41
N GLN A 250 -4.38 23.58 50.24
CA GLN A 250 -5.31 23.87 51.33
C GLN A 250 -5.21 22.83 52.45
N LEU A 251 -5.16 21.55 52.11
CA LEU A 251 -5.05 20.48 53.11
C LEU A 251 -3.71 20.50 53.84
N TYR A 252 -2.59 20.71 53.14
CA TYR A 252 -1.29 20.90 53.81
C TYR A 252 -1.31 22.07 54.79
N PHE A 253 -1.97 23.17 54.41
CA PHE A 253 -2.13 24.32 55.28
C PHE A 253 -2.97 23.97 56.52
N ILE A 254 -4.12 23.32 56.35
CA ILE A 254 -5.00 22.90 57.44
C ILE A 254 -4.28 21.92 58.38
N GLU A 255 -3.59 20.91 57.83
CA GLU A 255 -2.83 19.93 58.62
C GLU A 255 -1.73 20.62 59.46
N HIS A 256 -1.04 21.61 58.88
CA HIS A 256 -0.05 22.41 59.61
C HIS A 256 -0.68 23.24 60.74
N GLN A 257 -1.84 23.85 60.50
CA GLN A 257 -2.54 24.61 61.54
C GLN A 257 -3.07 23.68 62.65
N LEU A 258 -3.59 22.51 62.29
CA LEU A 258 -4.03 21.48 63.25
C LEU A 258 -2.86 21.01 64.12
N LYS A 259 -1.70 20.69 63.53
CA LYS A 259 -0.49 20.32 64.28
C LYS A 259 -0.09 21.40 65.28
N LYS A 260 -0.10 22.67 64.87
CA LYS A 260 0.19 23.81 65.77
C LYS A 260 -0.83 23.95 66.89
N TYR A 261 -2.11 23.77 66.58
CA TYR A 261 -3.18 23.83 67.56
C TYR A 261 -3.04 22.73 68.61
N TYR A 262 -2.88 21.48 68.19
CA TYR A 262 -2.69 20.35 69.10
C TYR A 262 -1.43 20.51 69.97
N ALA A 263 -0.31 20.95 69.40
CA ALA A 263 0.90 21.22 70.18
C ALA A 263 0.67 22.28 71.29
N ARG A 264 -0.13 23.32 71.02
CA ARG A 264 -0.53 24.32 72.03
C ARG A 264 -1.47 23.73 73.07
N CYS A 265 -2.44 22.91 72.65
CA CYS A 265 -3.34 22.21 73.57
C CYS A 265 -2.56 21.28 74.49
N ASP A 266 -1.58 20.54 73.98
CA ASP A 266 -0.72 19.64 74.75
C ASP A 266 0.15 20.42 75.75
N GLN A 267 0.72 21.54 75.32
CA GLN A 267 1.47 22.44 76.20
C GLN A 267 0.58 22.99 77.33
N GLN A 268 -0.64 23.41 77.01
CA GLN A 268 -1.60 23.91 77.98
C GLN A 268 -2.05 22.80 78.96
N ASN A 269 -2.33 21.60 78.45
CA ASN A 269 -2.70 20.45 79.27
C ASN A 269 -1.56 20.02 80.20
N SER A 270 -0.32 20.01 79.71
CA SER A 270 0.88 19.74 80.51
C SER A 270 1.06 20.78 81.62
N TRP A 271 0.90 22.07 81.29
CA TRP A 271 0.96 23.15 82.27
C TRP A 271 -0.15 23.06 83.34
N MET A 272 -1.38 22.72 82.95
CA MET A 272 -2.46 22.53 83.91
C MET A 272 -2.24 21.31 84.81
N ARG A 273 -1.69 20.20 84.28
CA ARG A 273 -1.34 19.03 85.09
C ARG A 273 -0.24 19.34 86.10
N GLY A 274 0.81 20.07 85.72
CA GLY A 274 1.88 20.50 86.63
C GLY A 274 1.45 21.50 87.72
N ARG A 275 0.24 22.05 87.66
CA ARG A 275 -0.36 22.87 88.72
C ARG A 275 -1.25 22.07 89.69
N ILE A 276 -1.61 20.84 89.34
CA ILE A 276 -2.52 19.99 90.12
C ILE A 276 -1.75 18.98 91.00
N ASP A 277 -0.45 18.78 90.75
CA ASP A 277 0.44 18.05 91.66
C ASP A 277 0.96 19.00 92.78
N PRO A 278 0.61 18.77 94.07
CA PRO A 278 1.09 19.57 95.21
C PRO A 278 2.56 19.33 95.57
#